data_AF-A0A6I7HIJ2-F1
#
_entry.id   AF-A0A6I7HIJ2-F1
#
_cell.length_a   1.000
_cell.length_b   1.000
_cell.length_c   1.000
_cell.angle_alpha   90.00
_cell.angle_beta   90.00
_cell.angle_gamma   90.00
#
_symmetry.space_group_name_H-M   'P 1'
#
loop_
_entity.id
_entity.type
_entity.pdbx_description
1 polymer ?
#
loop_
_entity_poly.entity_id
_entity_poly.type
_entity_poly.pdbx_seq_one_letter_code
_entity_poly.pdbx_strand_id
1 'polypeptide(L)'
;MAQANEKWLEIAKIPLPERLSLRSIAASNLGNVAESRIRDGYTQEEIEAGVDMLDPVERLQQWEPVNPRSVALTMCLTIGWDDNPGADDFHVHVVTNDLRSHLPRRSSAWLFVDVFDWRDVLSSFLNILRKCERSTWEESLVELRKRFAWEYERTSEFR
;
A
#
# COMPACT_ATOMS: atom_id res chain seq x y z
N MET A 1 2.29 -11.49 16.39
CA MET A 1 2.20 -10.02 16.21
C MET A 1 3.57 -9.35 16.05
N ALA A 2 4.69 -9.91 16.54
CA ALA A 2 6.04 -9.33 16.38
C ALA A 2 6.63 -9.37 14.96
N GLN A 3 6.32 -10.42 14.18
CA GLN A 3 7.03 -10.73 12.93
C GLN A 3 6.79 -9.73 11.78
N ALA A 4 5.59 -9.14 11.67
CA ALA A 4 5.30 -8.14 10.63
C ALA A 4 6.07 -6.83 10.90
N ASN A 5 6.10 -6.40 12.16
CA ASN A 5 6.82 -5.20 12.60
C ASN A 5 8.34 -5.33 12.35
N GLU A 6 8.94 -6.50 12.59
CA GLU A 6 10.34 -6.77 12.28
C GLU A 6 10.62 -6.69 10.77
N LYS A 7 9.77 -7.32 9.93
CA LYS A 7 9.90 -7.26 8.45
C LYS A 7 9.84 -5.81 7.94
N TRP A 8 8.98 -4.97 8.51
CA TRP A 8 8.89 -3.55 8.13
C TRP A 8 10.11 -2.74 8.54
N LEU A 9 10.64 -2.98 9.74
CA LEU A 9 11.84 -2.32 10.25
C LEU A 9 13.08 -2.64 9.42
N GLU A 10 13.23 -3.90 9.00
CA GLU A 10 14.35 -4.32 8.13
C GLU A 10 14.34 -3.58 6.79
N ILE A 11 13.15 -3.39 6.22
CA ILE A 11 12.99 -2.75 4.90
C ILE A 11 13.13 -1.23 5.04
N ALA A 12 12.30 -0.59 5.85
CA ALA A 12 12.17 0.87 5.86
C ALA A 12 13.21 1.56 6.77
N LYS A 13 13.76 0.88 7.78
CA LYS A 13 14.72 1.43 8.75
C LYS A 13 14.26 2.74 9.42
N ILE A 14 12.96 2.88 9.65
CA ILE A 14 12.36 4.03 10.36
C ILE A 14 11.58 3.55 11.59
N PRO A 15 11.40 4.42 12.61
CA PRO A 15 10.60 4.08 13.77
C PRO A 15 9.16 3.72 13.37
N LEU A 16 8.66 2.60 13.90
CA LEU A 16 7.27 2.19 13.74
C LEU A 16 6.34 3.05 14.63
N PRO A 17 5.03 3.08 14.32
CA PRO A 17 4.04 3.61 15.28
C PRO A 17 4.03 2.77 16.57
N GLU A 18 3.57 3.33 17.68
CA GLU A 18 3.59 2.64 18.98
C GLU A 18 2.42 1.65 19.14
N ARG A 19 1.30 1.91 18.46
CA ARG A 19 0.05 1.12 18.62
C ARG A 19 -0.64 0.80 17.29
N LEU A 20 -0.50 1.66 16.28
CA LEU A 20 -0.97 1.37 14.94
C LEU A 20 0.00 0.43 14.24
N SER A 21 -0.52 -0.69 13.73
CA SER A 21 0.27 -1.66 12.99
C SER A 21 -0.24 -1.83 11.58
N LEU A 22 0.69 -1.78 10.64
CA LEU A 22 0.47 -2.25 9.28
C LEU A 22 0.57 -3.78 9.28
N ARG A 23 -0.55 -4.46 9.15
CA ARG A 23 -0.64 -5.92 9.23
C ARG A 23 -0.30 -6.57 7.90
N SER A 24 -0.77 -5.99 6.79
CA SER A 24 -0.53 -6.50 5.45
C SER A 24 -0.48 -5.36 4.43
N ILE A 25 0.16 -5.63 3.30
CA ILE A 25 0.16 -4.76 2.13
C ILE A 25 0.00 -5.62 0.89
N ALA A 26 -0.91 -5.24 -0.01
CA ALA A 26 -1.02 -5.80 -1.34
C ALA A 26 -1.04 -4.68 -2.39
N ALA A 27 -0.57 -4.99 -3.60
CA ALA A 27 -0.58 -4.07 -4.72
C ALA A 27 -1.31 -4.66 -5.92
N SER A 28 -2.04 -3.81 -6.63
CA SER A 28 -2.65 -4.13 -7.92
C SER A 28 -2.46 -2.96 -8.90
N ASN A 29 -2.54 -3.25 -10.20
CA ASN A 29 -2.42 -2.22 -11.22
C ASN A 29 -3.58 -1.21 -11.15
N LEU A 30 -3.28 0.09 -11.14
CA LEU A 30 -4.31 1.13 -11.24
C LEU A 30 -4.74 1.31 -12.71
N GLY A 31 -5.70 0.49 -13.16
CA GLY A 31 -6.18 0.52 -14.54
C GLY A 31 -5.06 0.27 -15.56
N ASN A 32 -5.13 0.92 -16.71
CA ASN A 32 -4.13 0.80 -17.79
C ASN A 32 -3.52 2.18 -18.13
N VAL A 33 -2.97 2.85 -17.11
CA VAL A 33 -2.47 4.24 -17.22
C VAL A 33 -0.95 4.35 -17.16
N ALA A 34 -0.26 3.29 -16.74
CA ALA A 34 1.18 3.26 -16.55
C ALA A 34 1.83 2.18 -17.43
N GLU A 35 3.09 2.42 -17.83
CA GLU A 35 3.87 1.45 -18.60
C GLU A 35 4.29 0.25 -17.74
N SER A 36 4.70 0.52 -16.49
CA SER A 36 5.11 -0.52 -15.55
C SER A 36 3.89 -1.19 -14.96
N ARG A 37 3.87 -2.53 -15.03
CA ARG A 37 2.80 -3.35 -14.48
C ARG A 37 3.35 -4.37 -13.50
N ILE A 38 2.68 -4.47 -12.36
CA ILE A 38 2.89 -5.59 -11.45
C ILE A 38 2.08 -6.78 -11.96
N ARG A 39 2.59 -7.99 -11.75
CA ARG A 39 1.93 -9.20 -12.19
C ARG A 39 0.68 -9.50 -11.36
N ASP A 40 -0.42 -9.78 -12.04
CA ASP A 40 -1.70 -10.18 -11.45
C ASP A 40 -1.74 -11.70 -11.20
N GLY A 41 -1.02 -12.16 -10.17
CA GLY A 41 -1.06 -13.57 -9.73
C GLY A 41 -0.30 -14.57 -10.61
N TYR A 42 -0.52 -15.86 -10.35
CA TYR A 42 0.16 -16.99 -11.00
C TYR A 42 -0.79 -17.70 -11.98
N THR A 43 -0.26 -18.23 -13.08
CA THR A 43 -1.05 -19.03 -14.01
C THR A 43 -1.27 -20.43 -13.47
N GLN A 44 -2.32 -21.12 -13.93
CA GLN A 44 -2.61 -22.49 -13.50
C GLN A 44 -1.42 -23.43 -13.74
N GLU A 45 -0.71 -23.26 -14.85
CA GLU A 45 0.45 -24.07 -15.20
C GLU A 45 1.61 -23.87 -14.22
N GLU A 46 1.84 -22.65 -13.73
CA GLU A 46 2.86 -22.38 -12.72
C GLU A 46 2.51 -22.98 -11.36
N ILE A 47 1.21 -22.96 -11.01
CA ILE A 47 0.70 -23.59 -9.79
C ILE A 47 0.95 -25.09 -9.87
N GLU A 48 0.60 -25.71 -11.00
CA GLU A 48 0.81 -27.14 -11.24
C GLU A 48 2.29 -27.53 -11.31
N ALA A 49 3.14 -26.62 -11.81
CA ALA A 49 4.59 -26.77 -11.81
C ALA A 49 5.22 -26.58 -10.41
N GLY A 50 4.44 -26.20 -9.40
CA GLY A 50 4.91 -25.99 -8.03
C GLY A 50 5.82 -24.78 -7.88
N VAL A 51 5.60 -23.71 -8.66
CA VAL A 51 6.34 -22.46 -8.51
C VAL A 51 6.09 -21.89 -7.11
N ASP A 52 7.17 -21.48 -6.44
CA ASP A 52 7.07 -20.80 -5.14
C ASP A 52 6.24 -19.52 -5.28
N MET A 53 5.07 -19.53 -4.66
CA MET A 53 4.18 -18.37 -4.61
C MET A 53 4.74 -17.36 -3.61
N LEU A 54 5.26 -16.25 -4.13
CA LEU A 54 5.70 -15.13 -3.33
C LEU A 54 4.52 -14.50 -2.62
N ASP A 55 4.72 -14.19 -1.35
CA ASP A 55 3.78 -13.34 -0.62
C ASP A 55 3.70 -11.93 -1.27
N PRO A 56 2.61 -11.17 -1.06
CA PRO A 56 2.45 -9.86 -1.70
C PRO A 56 3.59 -8.87 -1.43
N VAL A 57 4.25 -8.94 -0.27
CA VAL A 57 5.37 -8.07 0.11
C VAL A 57 6.64 -8.51 -0.60
N GLU A 58 6.92 -9.81 -0.64
CA GLU A 58 8.06 -10.37 -1.37
C GLU A 58 7.96 -10.03 -2.86
N ARG A 59 6.75 -10.09 -3.42
CA ARG A 59 6.50 -9.66 -4.80
C ARG A 59 6.88 -8.19 -5.01
N LEU A 60 6.52 -7.30 -4.09
CA LEU A 60 6.87 -5.88 -4.18
C LEU A 60 8.37 -5.63 -3.97
N GLN A 61 9.03 -6.42 -3.12
CA GLN A 61 10.48 -6.32 -2.91
C GLN A 61 11.29 -6.75 -4.13
N GLN A 62 10.80 -7.75 -4.86
CA GLN A 62 11.48 -8.30 -6.04
C GLN A 62 11.02 -7.65 -7.35
N TRP A 63 9.95 -6.86 -7.33
CA TRP A 63 9.42 -6.23 -8.53
C TRP A 63 10.22 -5.00 -8.91
N GLU A 64 10.89 -5.09 -10.07
CA GLU A 64 11.54 -3.95 -10.71
C GLU A 64 10.63 -3.41 -11.82
N PRO A 65 10.13 -2.17 -11.70
CA PRO A 65 9.31 -1.56 -12.75
C PRO A 65 10.13 -1.36 -14.02
N VAL A 66 9.57 -1.74 -15.17
CA VAL A 66 10.20 -1.53 -16.49
C VAL A 66 10.55 -0.06 -16.74
N ASN A 67 9.69 0.84 -16.27
CA ASN A 67 9.92 2.27 -16.21
C ASN A 67 9.54 2.81 -14.82
N PRO A 68 10.51 3.08 -13.93
CA PRO A 68 10.23 3.53 -12.56
C PRO A 68 9.61 4.93 -12.50
N ARG A 69 9.58 5.68 -13.60
CA ARG A 69 8.88 6.97 -13.71
C ARG A 69 7.46 6.86 -14.27
N SER A 70 7.04 5.67 -14.67
CA SER A 70 5.70 5.37 -15.16
C SER A 70 5.11 4.20 -14.36
N VAL A 71 4.68 4.48 -13.13
CA VAL A 71 4.07 3.52 -12.20
C VAL A 71 2.76 4.08 -11.66
N ALA A 72 1.71 3.25 -11.67
CA ALA A 72 0.43 3.56 -11.04
C ALA A 72 -0.15 2.29 -10.42
N LEU A 73 -0.17 2.24 -9.08
CA LEU A 73 -0.64 1.09 -8.31
C LEU A 73 -1.73 1.50 -7.34
N THR A 74 -2.70 0.62 -7.12
CA THR A 74 -3.58 0.66 -5.95
C THR A 74 -2.97 -0.23 -4.88
N MET A 75 -2.69 0.36 -3.72
CA MET A 75 -2.18 -0.34 -2.56
C MET A 75 -3.33 -0.56 -1.58
N CYS A 76 -3.54 -1.80 -1.18
CA CYS A 76 -4.40 -2.16 -0.06
C CYS A 76 -3.53 -2.34 1.19
N LEU A 77 -3.84 -1.59 2.24
CA LEU A 77 -3.15 -1.56 3.53
C LEU A 77 -4.10 -2.07 4.60
N THR A 78 -3.82 -3.25 5.16
CA THR A 78 -4.57 -3.76 6.30
C THR A 78 -3.97 -3.17 7.57
N ILE A 79 -4.71 -2.31 8.27
CA ILE A 79 -4.20 -1.56 9.42
C ILE A 79 -5.03 -1.92 10.66
N GLY A 80 -4.35 -2.25 11.76
CA GLY A 80 -5.00 -2.61 13.02
C GLY A 80 -4.34 -1.97 14.22
N TRP A 81 -4.96 -2.15 15.38
CA TRP A 81 -4.41 -1.75 16.68
C TRP A 81 -3.65 -2.91 17.32
N ASP A 82 -2.53 -2.66 17.98
CA ASP A 82 -1.60 -3.72 18.40
C ASP A 82 -2.21 -4.76 19.35
N ASP A 83 -3.16 -4.35 20.20
CA ASP A 83 -3.86 -5.22 21.15
C ASP A 83 -5.23 -5.70 20.65
N ASN A 84 -5.54 -5.48 19.37
CA ASN A 84 -6.81 -5.89 18.77
C ASN A 84 -6.58 -6.85 17.59
N PRO A 85 -7.25 -8.01 17.54
CA PRO A 85 -7.22 -8.87 16.35
C PRO A 85 -7.92 -8.24 15.14
N GLY A 86 -8.79 -7.25 15.34
CA GLY A 86 -9.45 -6.50 14.28
C GLY A 86 -8.48 -5.59 13.53
N ALA A 87 -8.64 -5.55 12.22
CA ALA A 87 -7.98 -4.62 11.31
C ALA A 87 -8.95 -4.25 10.20
N ASP A 88 -8.74 -3.06 9.64
CA ASP A 88 -9.55 -2.52 8.55
C ASP A 88 -8.68 -2.33 7.31
N ASP A 89 -9.29 -2.47 6.14
CA ASP A 89 -8.60 -2.28 4.86
C ASP A 89 -8.74 -0.84 4.35
N PHE A 90 -7.59 -0.28 3.98
CA PHE A 90 -7.45 1.07 3.45
C PHE A 90 -6.75 1.05 2.10
N HIS A 91 -7.27 1.85 1.17
CA HIS A 91 -6.74 1.96 -0.18
C HIS A 91 -6.01 3.28 -0.38
N VAL A 92 -4.90 3.23 -1.10
CA VAL A 92 -4.13 4.40 -1.53
C VAL A 92 -3.52 4.17 -2.89
N HIS A 93 -3.54 5.18 -3.73
CA HIS A 93 -2.96 5.11 -5.07
C HIS A 93 -1.54 5.67 -5.06
N VAL A 94 -0.55 4.81 -5.36
CA VAL A 94 0.84 5.21 -5.54
C VAL A 94 1.07 5.48 -7.01
N VAL A 95 1.42 6.73 -7.33
CA VAL A 95 1.56 7.16 -8.72
C VAL A 95 2.79 8.02 -8.90
N THR A 96 3.53 7.79 -9.98
CA THR A 96 4.61 8.68 -10.38
C THR A 96 4.08 10.05 -10.85
N ASN A 97 4.83 11.11 -10.54
CA ASN A 97 4.44 12.50 -10.85
C ASN A 97 4.22 12.74 -12.35
N ASP A 98 4.95 12.02 -13.21
CA ASP A 98 4.82 12.11 -14.67
C ASP A 98 3.40 11.72 -15.16
N LEU A 99 2.65 10.92 -14.38
CA LEU A 99 1.28 10.50 -14.72
C LEU A 99 0.20 11.37 -14.08
N ARG A 100 0.56 12.29 -13.18
CA ARG A 100 -0.38 13.04 -12.33
C ARG A 100 -1.43 13.84 -13.10
N SER A 101 -1.06 14.40 -14.27
CA SER A 101 -1.98 15.19 -15.11
C SER A 101 -3.08 14.35 -15.76
N HIS A 102 -2.89 13.03 -15.87
CA HIS A 102 -3.82 12.12 -16.53
C HIS A 102 -4.86 11.51 -15.57
N LEU A 103 -4.73 11.78 -14.27
CA LEU A 103 -5.55 11.15 -13.24
C LEU A 103 -6.71 12.05 -12.76
N PRO A 104 -7.84 11.45 -12.40
CA PRO A 104 -8.97 12.18 -11.85
C PRO A 104 -8.59 12.80 -10.50
N ARG A 105 -8.85 14.10 -10.33
CA ARG A 105 -8.55 14.85 -9.09
C ARG A 105 -9.48 14.54 -7.91
N ARG A 106 -10.37 13.54 -8.03
CA ARG A 106 -11.50 13.35 -7.10
C ARG A 106 -11.15 12.52 -5.85
N SER A 107 -10.16 11.64 -5.92
CA SER A 107 -9.70 10.89 -4.75
C SER A 107 -8.76 11.76 -3.89
N SER A 108 -8.85 11.65 -2.57
CA SER A 108 -7.90 12.22 -1.62
C SER A 108 -6.73 11.26 -1.31
N ALA A 109 -6.86 9.99 -1.68
CA ALA A 109 -5.94 8.92 -1.30
C ALA A 109 -4.83 8.72 -2.35
N TRP A 110 -4.08 9.79 -2.65
CA TRP A 110 -2.93 9.72 -3.56
C TRP A 110 -1.60 9.85 -2.80
N LEU A 111 -0.64 9.00 -3.15
CA LEU A 111 0.77 9.16 -2.83
C LEU A 111 1.54 9.37 -4.14
N PHE A 112 1.98 10.61 -4.37
CA PHE A 112 2.78 10.95 -5.54
C PHE A 112 4.27 10.80 -5.24
N VAL A 113 5.00 10.14 -6.15
CA VAL A 113 6.46 9.94 -6.08
C VAL A 113 7.12 10.37 -7.40
N ASP A 114 8.38 10.79 -7.40
CA ASP A 114 9.07 11.15 -8.66
C ASP A 114 9.56 9.91 -9.40
N VAL A 115 10.14 8.97 -8.66
CA VAL A 115 10.63 7.67 -9.12
C VAL A 115 10.10 6.64 -8.13
N PHE A 116 9.51 5.56 -8.64
CA PHE A 116 9.04 4.48 -7.79
C PHE A 116 10.23 3.70 -7.23
N ASP A 117 10.27 3.64 -5.90
CA ASP A 117 11.12 2.74 -5.12
C ASP A 117 10.27 2.16 -3.99
N TRP A 118 10.24 0.82 -3.89
CA TRP A 118 9.37 0.14 -2.92
C TRP A 118 9.72 0.51 -1.47
N ARG A 119 11.01 0.66 -1.17
CA ARG A 119 11.47 0.99 0.19
C ARG A 119 11.05 2.40 0.58
N ASP A 120 11.13 3.35 -0.33
CA ASP A 120 10.70 4.73 -0.10
C ASP A 120 9.16 4.84 0.04
N VAL A 121 8.42 4.06 -0.76
CA VAL A 121 6.95 3.96 -0.66
C VAL A 121 6.53 3.37 0.70
N LEU A 122 7.12 2.25 1.11
CA LEU A 122 6.85 1.65 2.41
C LEU A 122 7.20 2.60 3.55
N SER A 123 8.35 3.27 3.46
CA SER A 123 8.78 4.27 4.44
C SER A 123 7.78 5.43 4.53
N SER A 124 7.19 5.82 3.41
CA SER A 124 6.14 6.84 3.37
C SER A 124 4.87 6.38 4.08
N PHE A 125 4.43 5.14 3.87
CA PHE A 125 3.25 4.60 4.57
C PHE A 125 3.43 4.53 6.07
N LEU A 126 4.54 3.97 6.55
CA LEU A 126 4.83 3.91 8.00
C LEU A 126 4.92 5.31 8.63
N ASN A 127 5.50 6.28 7.91
CA ASN A 127 5.51 7.68 8.35
C ASN A 127 4.12 8.31 8.42
N ILE A 128 3.23 7.97 7.47
CA ILE A 128 1.83 8.42 7.51
C ILE A 128 1.11 7.79 8.70
N LEU A 129 1.25 6.48 8.91
CA LEU A 129 0.65 5.77 10.05
C LEU A 129 1.05 6.41 11.38
N ARG A 130 2.34 6.67 11.58
CA ARG A 130 2.84 7.33 12.79
C ARG A 130 2.23 8.72 13.01
N LYS A 131 1.94 9.47 11.94
CA LYS A 131 1.28 10.78 12.02
C LYS A 131 -0.22 10.67 12.29
N CYS A 132 -0.84 9.55 11.91
CA CYS A 132 -2.25 9.26 12.14
C CYS A 132 -2.53 8.67 13.53
N GLU A 133 -1.52 8.12 14.21
CA GLU A 133 -1.69 7.54 15.55
C GLU A 133 -2.18 8.57 16.58
N ARG A 134 -3.19 8.19 17.36
CA ARG A 134 -3.81 8.96 18.44
C ARG A 134 -3.97 8.09 19.69
N SER A 135 -4.70 8.58 20.69
CA SER A 135 -4.83 7.85 21.97
C SER A 135 -5.70 6.61 21.84
N THR A 136 -6.67 6.65 20.92
CA THR A 136 -7.61 5.54 20.64
C THR A 136 -7.61 5.14 19.17
N TRP A 137 -8.17 3.96 18.89
CA TRP A 137 -8.42 3.49 17.53
C TRP A 137 -9.35 4.45 16.79
N GLU A 138 -10.45 4.88 17.40
CA GLU A 138 -11.46 5.75 16.77
C GLU A 138 -10.87 7.11 16.37
N GLU A 139 -10.04 7.70 17.23
CA GLU A 139 -9.32 8.93 16.93
C GLU A 139 -8.32 8.73 15.79
N SER A 140 -7.62 7.59 15.78
CA SER A 140 -6.66 7.25 14.73
C SER A 140 -7.35 6.99 13.39
N LEU A 141 -8.50 6.32 13.41
CA LEU A 141 -9.34 6.04 12.24
C LEU A 141 -9.79 7.34 11.56
N VAL A 142 -10.15 8.37 12.33
CA VAL A 142 -10.47 9.70 11.80
C VAL A 142 -9.30 10.32 11.03
N GLU A 143 -8.06 10.12 11.48
CA GLU A 143 -6.87 10.62 10.79
C GLU A 143 -6.48 9.75 9.59
N LEU A 144 -6.62 8.42 9.69
CA LEU A 144 -6.37 7.49 8.58
C LEU A 144 -7.28 7.79 7.39
N ARG A 145 -8.57 8.03 7.64
CA ARG A 145 -9.57 8.37 6.60
C ARG A 145 -9.32 9.71 5.89
N LYS A 146 -8.49 10.59 6.46
CA LYS A 146 -8.06 11.82 5.75
C LYS A 146 -6.96 11.54 4.71
N ARG A 147 -6.29 10.39 4.81
CA ARG A 147 -5.10 10.05 4.01
C ARG A 147 -5.31 8.86 3.09
N PHE A 148 -6.17 7.93 3.50
CA PHE A 148 -6.46 6.70 2.79
C PHE A 148 -7.97 6.56 2.60
N ALA A 149 -8.38 5.88 1.52
CA ALA A 149 -9.77 5.57 1.26
C ALA A 149 -10.15 4.29 2.02
N TRP A 150 -11.09 4.39 2.95
CA TRP A 150 -11.51 3.25 3.77
C TRP A 150 -12.49 2.36 2.99
N GLU A 151 -12.40 1.03 3.11
CA GLU A 151 -13.24 0.10 2.35
C GLU A 151 -14.76 0.32 2.52
N TYR A 152 -15.18 0.84 3.69
CA TYR A 152 -16.59 1.13 4.00
C TYR A 152 -17.03 2.52 3.51
N GLU A 153 -16.11 3.37 3.07
CA GLU A 153 -16.48 4.58 2.36
C GLU A 153 -16.92 4.18 0.95
N ARG A 154 -18.20 4.38 0.63
CA ARG A 154 -18.69 4.24 -0.74
C ARG A 154 -17.94 5.24 -1.61
N THR A 155 -16.86 4.79 -2.23
CA THR A 155 -16.20 5.47 -3.33
C THR A 155 -17.17 5.43 -4.51
N SER A 156 -17.92 6.50 -4.69
CA SER A 156 -18.72 6.78 -5.89
C SER A 156 -17.81 7.10 -7.10
N GLU A 157 -16.64 6.48 -7.18
CA GLU A 157 -15.50 6.93 -8.00
C GLU A 157 -15.46 6.34 -9.41
N PHE A 158 -16.40 5.48 -9.79
CA PHE A 158 -16.52 4.95 -11.14
C PHE A 158 -17.97 4.88 -11.65
N ARG A 159 -18.69 6.02 -11.62
CA ARG A 159 -19.97 6.17 -12.32
C ARG A 159 -19.89 7.24 -13.41
#